data_AF-A0A5C6Q331-F1
#
_entry.id   AF-A0A5C6Q331-F1
#
_cell.length_a   1.000
_cell.length_b   1.000
_cell.length_c   1.000
_cell.angle_alpha   90.00
_cell.angle_beta   90.00
_cell.angle_gamma   90.00
#
_symmetry.space_group_name_H-M   'P 1'
#
loop_
_entity.id
_entity.type
_entity.pdbx_description
1 polymer ?
#
loop_
_entity_poly.entity_id
_entity_poly.type
_entity_poly.pdbx_seq_one_letter_code
_entity_poly.pdbx_strand_id
1 'polypeptide(L)'
;MSILTSCKWFIRLCIPKCFSDDICGDLEEEYSTIVHSTITQSANEKNQASMVANAWLIKHTCSICTHFILSKNNLLVLLVSVVVISISFLMILSVFWLSNLADARVLSDVLRQQWLAGNTYQIFLEPILWQSTFQLLSKPVDWNMWFYQPAIIYALTAFYILYNVTASIGISIIEHLLVSIILVLLPYILGNTLFFFIDIEMIKTGPIVAFMWLSTLYLIIPLGYQLVNKIKTNDSCFT
;
A
#
# COMPACT_ATOMS: atom_id res chain seq x y z
N MET A 1 32.23 -1.40 11.19
CA MET A 1 31.40 -0.19 11.17
C MET A 1 31.01 0.11 12.62
N SER A 2 31.30 1.31 13.15
CA SER A 2 30.98 1.64 14.55
C SER A 2 29.46 1.66 14.76
N ILE A 3 28.99 1.26 15.94
CA ILE A 3 27.55 1.29 16.29
C ILE A 3 26.99 2.70 16.10
N LEU A 4 27.77 3.73 16.43
CA LEU A 4 27.42 5.14 16.18
C LEU A 4 27.16 5.43 14.69
N THR A 5 27.98 4.91 13.79
CA THR A 5 27.80 5.09 12.35
C THR A 5 26.52 4.41 11.87
N SER A 6 26.21 3.22 12.38
CA SER A 6 24.97 2.50 12.04
C SER A 6 23.73 3.23 12.57
N CYS A 7 23.78 3.76 13.79
CA CYS A 7 22.69 4.55 14.38
C CYS A 7 22.44 5.85 13.60
N LYS A 8 23.49 6.60 13.25
CA LYS A 8 23.38 7.81 12.42
C LYS A 8 22.82 7.51 11.03
N TRP A 9 23.25 6.40 10.42
CA TRP A 9 22.70 5.97 9.14
C TRP A 9 21.22 5.63 9.23
N PHE A 10 20.80 4.94 10.29
CA PHE A 10 19.39 4.62 10.53
C PHE A 10 18.54 5.87 10.76
N ILE A 11 19.04 6.83 11.55
CA ILE A 11 18.38 8.13 11.77
C ILE A 11 18.17 8.88 10.44
N ARG A 12 19.19 8.92 9.59
CA ARG A 12 19.12 9.57 8.26
C ARG A 12 18.11 8.92 7.31
N LEU A 13 17.75 7.65 7.54
CA LEU A 13 16.71 6.97 6.78
C LEU A 13 15.30 7.23 7.33
N CYS A 14 15.16 7.33 8.65
CA CYS A 14 13.87 7.40 9.30
C CYS A 14 13.38 8.83 9.57
N ILE A 15 14.29 9.80 9.62
CA ILE A 15 14.00 11.18 10.03
C ILE A 15 14.17 12.13 8.84
N PRO A 16 13.30 13.15 8.70
CA PRO A 16 13.49 14.22 7.72
C PRO A 16 14.88 14.87 7.82
N LYS A 17 15.46 15.22 6.66
CA LYS A 17 16.78 15.86 6.60
C LYS A 17 16.86 17.15 7.43
N CYS A 18 15.76 17.88 7.59
CA CYS A 18 15.68 19.10 8.41
C CYS A 18 16.04 18.88 9.89
N PHE A 19 15.85 17.68 10.44
CA PHE A 19 16.18 17.38 11.85
C PHE A 19 17.33 16.37 11.99
N SER A 20 17.67 15.67 10.90
CA SER A 20 18.58 14.52 10.98
C SER A 20 19.98 14.92 11.43
N ASP A 21 20.51 16.05 10.97
CA ASP A 21 21.89 16.44 11.30
C ASP A 21 21.99 16.98 12.73
N ASP A 22 21.01 17.75 13.20
CA ASP A 22 20.93 18.24 14.58
C ASP A 22 20.82 17.07 15.57
N ILE A 23 19.86 16.15 15.35
CA ILE A 23 19.69 14.97 16.20
C ILE A 23 20.94 14.08 16.19
N CYS A 24 21.59 13.91 15.03
CA CYS A 24 22.83 13.14 14.95
C CYS A 24 24.01 13.82 15.67
N GLY A 25 24.03 15.15 15.72
CA GLY A 25 25.01 15.95 16.46
C GLY A 25 24.84 15.77 17.96
N ASP A 26 23.62 15.98 18.47
CA ASP A 26 23.29 15.84 19.89
C ASP A 26 23.61 14.43 20.41
N LEU A 27 23.21 13.39 19.66
CA LEU A 27 23.51 11.99 19.99
C LEU A 27 25.01 11.67 20.01
N GLU A 28 25.79 12.30 19.14
CA GLU A 28 27.25 12.12 19.11
C GLU A 28 27.92 12.82 20.29
N GLU A 29 27.49 14.04 20.63
CA GLU A 29 28.00 14.78 21.77
C GLU A 29 27.71 14.05 23.08
N GLU A 30 26.46 13.62 23.30
CA GLU A 30 26.06 12.87 24.50
C GLU A 30 26.77 11.51 24.58
N TYR A 31 26.86 10.77 23.46
CA TYR A 31 27.59 9.49 23.43
C TYR A 31 29.07 9.67 23.75
N SER A 32 29.71 10.69 23.16
CA SER A 32 31.12 11.00 23.42
C SER A 32 31.37 11.37 24.89
N THR A 33 30.42 12.07 25.51
CA THR A 33 30.46 12.46 26.93
C THR A 33 30.33 11.25 27.86
N ILE A 34 29.43 10.31 27.56
CA ILE A 34 29.27 9.06 28.31
C ILE A 34 30.53 8.19 28.18
N VAL A 35 31.11 8.10 26.98
CA VAL A 35 32.36 7.36 26.76
C VAL A 35 33.53 8.02 27.50
N HIS A 36 33.68 9.35 27.40
CA HIS A 36 34.78 10.10 28.03
C HIS A 36 34.73 10.08 29.56
N SER A 37 33.55 10.24 30.15
CA SER A 37 33.37 10.15 31.62
C SER A 37 33.76 8.79 32.18
N THR A 38 33.91 7.77 31.33
CA THR A 38 34.29 6.42 31.73
C THR A 38 35.76 6.06 31.45
N ILE A 39 36.55 6.94 30.82
CA ILE A 39 37.96 6.68 30.50
C ILE A 39 38.84 6.63 31.77
N THR A 40 38.38 7.20 32.88
CA THR A 40 39.05 7.20 34.19
C THR A 40 38.95 5.88 34.98
N GLN A 41 38.26 4.86 34.44
CA GLN A 41 37.98 3.60 35.12
C GLN A 41 38.81 2.40 34.63
N SER A 42 38.84 1.33 35.43
CA SER A 42 39.66 0.11 35.22
C SER A 42 39.31 -0.61 33.89
N ALA A 43 40.23 -1.42 33.36
CA ALA A 43 40.07 -2.09 32.06
C ALA A 43 38.80 -2.97 31.94
N ASN A 44 38.35 -3.60 33.04
CA ASN A 44 37.09 -4.35 33.05
C ASN A 44 35.85 -3.44 33.07
N GLU A 45 35.92 -2.30 33.76
CA GLU A 45 34.84 -1.30 33.79
C GLU A 45 34.67 -0.61 32.44
N LYS A 46 35.77 -0.44 31.69
CA LYS A 46 35.75 0.12 30.32
C LYS A 46 34.87 -0.67 29.36
N ASN A 47 34.95 -2.01 29.40
CA ASN A 47 34.13 -2.88 28.55
C ASN A 47 32.64 -2.80 28.93
N GLN A 48 32.35 -2.78 30.23
CA GLN A 48 30.99 -2.71 30.74
C GLN A 48 30.34 -1.35 30.45
N ALA A 49 31.09 -0.26 30.60
CA ALA A 49 30.62 1.08 30.29
C ALA A 49 30.43 1.33 28.79
N SER A 50 31.31 0.80 27.94
CA SER A 50 31.11 0.81 26.49
C SER A 50 29.81 0.10 26.10
N MET A 51 29.51 -1.01 26.75
CA MET A 51 28.25 -1.74 26.53
C MET A 51 27.02 -0.93 26.98
N VAL A 52 27.10 -0.23 28.13
CA VAL A 52 26.04 0.67 28.61
C VAL A 52 25.83 1.86 27.67
N ALA A 53 26.92 2.48 27.20
CA ALA A 53 26.85 3.59 26.23
C ALA A 53 26.23 3.15 24.89
N ASN A 54 26.59 1.97 24.40
CA ASN A 54 26.00 1.41 23.17
C ASN A 54 24.51 1.06 23.36
N ALA A 55 24.12 0.49 24.50
CA ALA A 55 22.72 0.22 24.80
C ALA A 55 21.89 1.50 24.92
N TRP A 56 22.44 2.53 25.56
CA TRP A 56 21.85 3.86 25.64
C TRP A 56 21.64 4.46 24.24
N LEU A 57 22.68 4.42 23.40
CA LEU A 57 22.64 4.93 22.03
C LEU A 57 21.56 4.23 21.19
N ILE A 58 21.49 2.90 21.25
CA ILE A 58 20.46 2.11 20.54
C ILE A 58 19.07 2.46 21.06
N LYS A 59 18.88 2.56 22.38
CA LYS A 59 17.59 2.90 22.99
C LYS A 59 17.09 4.26 22.52
N HIS A 60 17.94 5.29 22.56
CA HIS A 60 17.55 6.63 22.11
C HIS A 60 17.34 6.70 20.61
N THR A 61 18.21 6.07 19.82
CA THR A 61 18.03 5.94 18.36
C THR A 61 16.67 5.32 18.03
N CYS A 62 16.34 4.19 18.65
CA CYS A 62 15.06 3.52 18.47
C CYS A 62 13.89 4.41 18.92
N SER A 63 13.97 5.03 20.09
CA SER A 63 12.90 5.90 20.61
C SER A 63 12.60 7.06 19.66
N ILE A 64 13.65 7.76 19.19
CA ILE A 64 13.50 8.91 18.29
C ILE A 64 12.94 8.44 16.94
N CYS A 65 13.52 7.39 16.34
CA CYS A 65 13.03 6.87 15.06
C CYS A 65 11.58 6.40 15.18
N THR A 66 11.22 5.73 16.28
CA THR A 66 9.86 5.26 16.52
C THR A 66 8.88 6.42 16.65
N HIS A 67 9.26 7.52 17.31
CA HIS A 67 8.45 8.73 17.39
C HIS A 67 8.16 9.34 16.01
N PHE A 68 9.17 9.45 15.14
CA PHE A 68 8.98 9.98 13.78
C PHE A 68 8.21 9.03 12.87
N ILE A 69 8.47 7.71 12.95
CA ILE A 69 7.76 6.69 12.16
C ILE A 69 6.30 6.58 12.58
N LEU A 70 5.99 6.62 13.88
CA LEU A 70 4.63 6.55 14.42
C LEU A 70 3.92 7.90 14.45
N SER A 71 4.37 8.89 13.66
CA SER A 71 3.61 10.12 13.49
C SER A 71 2.23 9.81 12.90
N LYS A 72 1.22 10.62 13.24
CA LYS A 72 -0.16 10.44 12.79
C LYS A 72 -0.26 10.26 11.27
N ASN A 73 0.50 11.04 10.52
CA ASN A 73 0.46 11.06 9.07
C ASN A 73 1.26 9.91 8.45
N ASN A 74 2.37 9.49 9.05
CA ASN A 74 3.08 8.28 8.63
C ASN A 74 2.26 7.01 8.90
N LEU A 75 1.55 6.94 10.04
CA LEU A 75 0.58 5.89 10.32
C LEU A 75 -0.56 5.86 9.31
N LEU A 76 -1.08 7.03 8.92
CA LEU A 76 -2.12 7.14 7.91
C LEU A 76 -1.61 6.70 6.53
N VAL A 77 -0.39 7.11 6.14
CA VAL A 77 0.27 6.64 4.90
C VAL A 77 0.45 5.13 4.92
N LEU A 78 0.90 4.56 6.04
CA LEU A 78 1.07 3.11 6.19
C LEU A 78 -0.26 2.39 6.06
N LEU A 79 -1.31 2.88 6.72
CA LEU A 79 -2.66 2.34 6.62
C LEU A 79 -3.17 2.35 5.17
N VAL A 80 -3.07 3.50 4.49
CA VAL A 80 -3.47 3.64 3.08
C VAL A 80 -2.67 2.68 2.19
N SER A 81 -1.36 2.59 2.39
CA SER A 81 -0.50 1.70 1.61
C SER A 81 -0.86 0.24 1.80
N VAL A 82 -1.10 -0.19 3.05
CA VAL A 82 -1.56 -1.56 3.37
C VAL A 82 -2.88 -1.85 2.66
N VAL A 83 -3.87 -0.96 2.75
CA VAL A 83 -5.17 -1.13 2.10
C VAL A 83 -5.03 -1.24 0.58
N VAL A 84 -4.26 -0.34 -0.04
CA VAL A 84 -4.02 -0.34 -1.50
C VAL A 84 -3.33 -1.62 -1.96
N ILE A 85 -2.30 -2.06 -1.24
CA ILE A 85 -1.57 -3.30 -1.56
C ILE A 85 -2.50 -4.51 -1.40
N SER A 86 -3.27 -4.58 -0.31
CA SER A 86 -4.21 -5.68 -0.08
C SER A 86 -5.27 -5.77 -1.17
N ILE A 87 -5.88 -4.64 -1.56
CA ILE A 87 -6.87 -4.61 -2.66
C ILE A 87 -6.22 -5.01 -3.99
N SER A 88 -5.03 -4.48 -4.29
CA SER A 88 -4.30 -4.82 -5.52
C SER A 88 -3.99 -6.32 -5.59
N PHE A 89 -3.53 -6.89 -4.47
CA PHE A 89 -3.24 -8.31 -4.36
C PHE A 89 -4.49 -9.16 -4.57
N LEU A 90 -5.62 -8.79 -3.96
CA LEU A 90 -6.91 -9.46 -4.18
C LEU A 90 -7.32 -9.42 -5.65
N MET A 91 -7.21 -8.26 -6.31
CA MET A 91 -7.57 -8.14 -7.72
C MET A 91 -6.65 -8.96 -8.63
N ILE A 92 -5.34 -8.97 -8.36
CA ILE A 92 -4.37 -9.83 -9.06
C ILE A 92 -4.76 -11.30 -8.94
N LEU A 93 -5.08 -11.75 -7.73
CA LEU A 93 -5.49 -13.13 -7.46
C LEU A 93 -6.78 -13.48 -8.22
N SER A 94 -7.75 -12.57 -8.25
CA SER A 94 -8.99 -12.73 -9.01
C SER A 94 -8.77 -12.84 -10.52
N VAL A 95 -7.88 -12.02 -11.09
CA VAL A 95 -7.57 -12.07 -12.52
C VAL A 95 -6.88 -13.40 -12.87
N PHE A 96 -5.94 -13.87 -12.05
CA PHE A 96 -5.34 -15.19 -12.22
C PHE A 96 -6.35 -16.32 -12.09
N TRP A 97 -7.25 -16.23 -11.12
CA TRP A 97 -8.32 -17.22 -10.95
C TRP A 97 -9.26 -17.25 -12.14
N LEU A 98 -9.69 -16.08 -12.65
CA LEU A 98 -10.54 -15.96 -13.83
C LEU A 98 -9.86 -16.52 -15.08
N SER A 99 -8.55 -16.28 -15.24
CA SER A 99 -7.76 -16.81 -16.35
C SER A 99 -7.71 -18.34 -16.36
N ASN A 100 -7.79 -18.95 -15.17
CA ASN A 100 -7.76 -20.40 -15.02
C ASN A 100 -9.15 -21.06 -15.19
N LEU A 101 -10.23 -20.29 -15.21
CA LEU A 101 -11.58 -20.78 -15.50
C LEU A 101 -11.81 -20.94 -17.00
N ALA A 102 -11.07 -21.85 -17.62
CA ALA A 102 -11.32 -22.22 -19.01
C ALA A 102 -12.63 -23.02 -19.18
N ASP A 103 -13.19 -23.56 -18.10
CA ASP A 103 -14.40 -24.39 -18.14
C ASP A 103 -15.41 -23.96 -17.07
N ALA A 104 -16.53 -23.36 -17.49
CA ALA A 104 -17.58 -22.84 -16.61
C ALA A 104 -18.29 -23.93 -15.77
N ARG A 105 -18.00 -25.21 -16.05
CA ARG A 105 -18.49 -26.38 -15.32
C ARG A 105 -17.76 -26.61 -13.99
N VAL A 106 -16.64 -25.91 -13.76
CA VAL A 106 -15.86 -25.99 -12.51
C VAL A 106 -16.47 -25.11 -11.41
N LEU A 107 -17.32 -24.13 -11.76
CA LEU A 107 -18.09 -23.38 -10.77
C LEU A 107 -19.20 -24.26 -10.20
N SER A 108 -19.38 -24.20 -8.87
CA SER A 108 -20.60 -24.70 -8.25
C SER A 108 -21.82 -23.97 -8.82
N ASP A 109 -22.97 -24.65 -8.89
CA ASP A 109 -24.21 -24.05 -9.40
C ASP A 109 -24.60 -22.78 -8.61
N VAL A 110 -24.32 -22.79 -7.29
CA VAL A 110 -24.51 -21.64 -6.39
C VAL A 110 -23.65 -20.46 -6.81
N LEU A 111 -22.35 -20.67 -7.03
CA LEU A 111 -21.44 -19.60 -7.43
C LEU A 111 -21.78 -19.06 -8.83
N ARG A 112 -22.21 -19.93 -9.73
CA ARG A 112 -22.66 -19.53 -11.07
C ARG A 112 -23.90 -18.65 -11.03
N GLN A 113 -24.89 -19.00 -10.20
CA GLN A 113 -26.08 -18.18 -9.99
C GLN A 113 -25.74 -16.82 -9.37
N GLN A 114 -24.87 -16.82 -8.36
CA GLN A 114 -24.38 -15.59 -7.73
C GLN A 114 -23.61 -14.69 -8.71
N TRP A 115 -22.81 -15.30 -9.57
CA TRP A 115 -22.07 -14.60 -10.62
C TRP A 115 -23.00 -13.93 -11.63
N LEU A 116 -24.02 -14.64 -12.10
CA LEU A 116 -25.05 -14.09 -12.99
C LEU A 116 -25.86 -12.97 -12.32
N ALA A 117 -26.08 -13.07 -11.01
CA ALA A 117 -26.71 -12.02 -10.21
C ALA A 117 -25.80 -10.80 -9.94
N GLY A 118 -24.58 -10.77 -10.48
CA GLY A 118 -23.63 -9.68 -10.25
C GLY A 118 -22.90 -9.73 -8.90
N ASN A 119 -23.15 -10.75 -8.06
CA ASN A 119 -22.49 -10.94 -6.76
C ASN A 119 -21.08 -11.52 -6.90
N THR A 120 -20.30 -10.99 -7.83
CA THR A 120 -18.96 -11.47 -8.16
C THR A 120 -17.97 -11.34 -7.01
N TYR A 121 -18.24 -10.47 -6.04
CA TYR A 121 -17.43 -10.33 -4.82
C TYR A 121 -17.47 -11.57 -3.92
N GLN A 122 -18.49 -12.43 -4.02
CA GLN A 122 -18.59 -13.63 -3.18
C GLN A 122 -17.45 -14.62 -3.44
N ILE A 123 -16.81 -14.52 -4.61
CA ILE A 123 -15.60 -15.28 -4.94
C ILE A 123 -14.49 -15.13 -3.89
N PHE A 124 -14.36 -13.96 -3.26
CA PHE A 124 -13.31 -13.70 -2.28
C PHE A 124 -13.57 -14.42 -0.95
N LEU A 125 -14.79 -14.91 -0.74
CA LEU A 125 -15.18 -15.68 0.43
C LEU A 125 -15.10 -17.19 0.17
N GLU A 126 -14.92 -17.60 -1.09
CA GLU A 126 -14.88 -19.01 -1.47
C GLU A 126 -13.54 -19.65 -1.08
N PRO A 127 -13.54 -20.74 -0.29
CA PRO A 127 -12.32 -21.43 0.13
C PRO A 127 -11.45 -21.91 -1.03
N ILE A 128 -12.08 -22.26 -2.16
CA ILE A 128 -11.39 -22.81 -3.33
C ILE A 128 -10.41 -21.81 -3.96
N LEU A 129 -10.71 -20.51 -3.89
CA LEU A 129 -9.81 -19.45 -4.36
C LEU A 129 -8.55 -19.38 -3.49
N TRP A 130 -8.72 -19.40 -2.16
CA TRP A 130 -7.60 -19.30 -1.23
C TRP A 130 -6.69 -20.52 -1.26
N GLN A 131 -7.27 -21.73 -1.32
CA GLN A 131 -6.50 -22.98 -1.40
C GLN A 131 -5.70 -23.09 -2.70
N SER A 132 -6.17 -22.47 -3.79
CA SER A 132 -5.51 -22.51 -5.09
C SER A 132 -4.49 -21.38 -5.33
N THR A 133 -4.36 -20.41 -4.40
CA THR A 133 -3.49 -19.22 -4.55
C THR A 133 -2.08 -19.55 -5.04
N PHE A 134 -1.38 -20.49 -4.39
CA PHE A 134 -0.01 -20.86 -4.77
C PHE A 134 0.07 -21.50 -6.16
N GLN A 135 -0.95 -22.27 -6.55
CA GLN A 135 -1.03 -22.89 -7.86
C GLN A 135 -1.40 -21.88 -8.96
N LEU A 136 -2.16 -20.85 -8.63
CA LEU A 136 -2.53 -19.77 -9.55
C LEU A 136 -1.31 -18.89 -9.85
N LEU A 137 -0.52 -18.56 -8.83
CA LEU A 137 0.67 -17.70 -8.98
C LEU A 137 1.84 -18.40 -9.69
N SER A 138 1.85 -19.74 -9.77
CA SER A 138 2.89 -20.50 -10.47
C SER A 138 2.63 -20.68 -11.96
N LYS A 139 1.45 -20.29 -12.45
CA LYS A 139 1.07 -20.41 -13.87
C LYS A 139 1.68 -19.28 -14.71
N PRO A 140 1.97 -19.55 -15.99
CA PRO A 140 2.42 -18.50 -16.91
C PRO A 140 1.34 -17.43 -17.04
N VAL A 141 1.77 -16.17 -17.09
CA VAL A 141 0.88 -15.01 -17.22
C VAL A 141 0.39 -14.88 -18.66
N ASP A 142 -0.92 -14.97 -18.89
CA ASP A 142 -1.53 -14.63 -20.18
C ASP A 142 -1.78 -13.13 -20.27
N TRP A 143 -0.81 -12.39 -20.82
CA TRP A 143 -0.86 -10.94 -20.95
C TRP A 143 -2.10 -10.41 -21.67
N ASN A 144 -2.74 -11.18 -22.55
CA ASN A 144 -3.94 -10.73 -23.27
C ASN A 144 -5.12 -10.46 -22.31
N MET A 145 -5.24 -11.25 -21.25
CA MET A 145 -6.26 -11.02 -20.21
C MET A 145 -5.94 -9.83 -19.32
N TRP A 146 -4.66 -9.44 -19.24
CA TRP A 146 -4.17 -8.34 -18.43
C TRP A 146 -4.16 -7.00 -19.16
N PHE A 147 -4.35 -6.98 -20.48
CA PHE A 147 -4.38 -5.75 -21.30
C PHE A 147 -5.77 -5.52 -21.87
N TYR A 148 -6.75 -5.31 -21.00
CA TYR A 148 -8.11 -5.01 -21.43
C TYR A 148 -8.27 -3.52 -21.74
N GLN A 149 -8.27 -3.19 -23.04
CA GLN A 149 -8.27 -1.80 -23.54
C GLN A 149 -9.34 -0.90 -22.91
N PRO A 150 -10.63 -1.30 -22.77
CA PRO A 150 -11.63 -0.43 -22.18
C PRO A 150 -11.32 -0.04 -20.74
N ALA A 151 -10.83 -0.99 -19.93
CA ALA A 151 -10.45 -0.71 -18.54
C ALA A 151 -9.23 0.21 -18.45
N ILE A 152 -8.26 0.07 -19.36
CA ILE A 152 -7.09 0.97 -19.43
C ILE A 152 -7.53 2.40 -19.77
N ILE A 153 -8.38 2.56 -20.79
CA ILE A 153 -8.88 3.89 -21.21
C ILE A 153 -9.62 4.56 -20.05
N TYR A 154 -10.50 3.81 -19.36
CA TYR A 154 -11.19 4.30 -18.18
C TYR A 154 -10.21 4.73 -17.08
N ALA A 155 -9.25 3.87 -16.73
CA ALA A 155 -8.28 4.14 -15.67
C ALA A 155 -7.42 5.39 -15.97
N LEU A 156 -6.93 5.52 -17.20
CA LEU A 156 -6.16 6.69 -17.62
C LEU A 156 -7.00 7.97 -17.56
N THR A 157 -8.25 7.91 -18.01
CA THR A 157 -9.16 9.06 -18.00
C THR A 157 -9.49 9.48 -16.58
N ALA A 158 -9.86 8.54 -15.71
CA ALA A 158 -10.18 8.80 -14.30
C ALA A 158 -8.96 9.34 -13.53
N PHE A 159 -7.77 8.77 -13.77
CA PHE A 159 -6.53 9.26 -13.19
C PHE A 159 -6.20 10.70 -13.65
N TYR A 160 -6.32 10.97 -14.96
CA TYR A 160 -6.08 12.30 -15.52
C TYR A 160 -7.04 13.35 -14.95
N ILE A 161 -8.33 13.01 -14.83
CA ILE A 161 -9.34 13.89 -14.22
C ILE A 161 -8.93 14.20 -12.78
N LEU A 162 -8.67 13.18 -11.95
CA LEU A 162 -8.35 13.43 -10.55
C LEU A 162 -7.05 14.22 -10.38
N TYR A 163 -6.04 13.94 -11.20
CA TYR A 163 -4.78 14.66 -11.18
C TYR A 163 -4.99 16.17 -11.42
N ASN A 164 -5.72 16.52 -12.48
CA ASN A 164 -5.97 17.92 -12.81
C ASN A 164 -6.87 18.63 -11.79
N VAL A 165 -7.91 17.95 -11.30
CA VAL A 165 -8.81 18.49 -10.27
C VAL A 165 -8.02 18.75 -8.99
N THR A 166 -7.12 17.84 -8.61
CA THR A 166 -6.27 18.00 -7.42
C THR A 166 -5.29 19.16 -7.58
N ALA A 167 -4.69 19.33 -8.77
CA ALA A 167 -3.74 20.40 -9.06
C ALA A 167 -4.41 21.79 -9.14
N SER A 168 -5.66 21.86 -9.62
CA SER A 168 -6.34 23.13 -9.88
C SER A 168 -7.14 23.67 -8.69
N ILE A 169 -7.77 22.79 -7.90
CA ILE A 169 -8.77 23.21 -6.89
C ILE A 169 -8.19 23.17 -5.46
N GLY A 170 -7.01 22.59 -5.24
CA GLY A 170 -6.42 22.56 -3.90
C GLY A 170 -7.24 21.74 -2.90
N ILE A 171 -7.82 20.63 -3.38
CA ILE A 171 -8.73 19.76 -2.61
C ILE A 171 -8.09 19.30 -1.29
N SER A 172 -8.86 19.07 -0.23
CA SER A 172 -8.38 18.47 1.02
C SER A 172 -7.99 16.99 0.87
N ILE A 173 -7.38 16.39 1.91
CA ILE A 173 -7.05 14.95 1.92
C ILE A 173 -8.34 14.10 1.89
N ILE A 174 -9.35 14.49 2.67
CA ILE A 174 -10.63 13.75 2.80
C ILE A 174 -11.39 13.78 1.48
N GLU A 175 -11.50 14.94 0.85
CA GLU A 175 -12.19 15.07 -0.43
C GLU A 175 -11.45 14.29 -1.54
N HIS A 176 -10.11 14.34 -1.57
CA HIS A 176 -9.34 13.54 -2.53
C HIS A 176 -9.55 12.04 -2.32
N LEU A 177 -9.61 11.58 -1.08
CA LEU A 177 -9.94 10.19 -0.74
C LEU A 177 -11.35 9.82 -1.22
N LEU A 178 -12.35 10.67 -0.95
CA LEU A 178 -13.74 10.42 -1.37
C LEU A 178 -13.86 10.33 -2.90
N VAL A 179 -13.27 11.27 -3.63
CA VAL A 179 -13.29 11.23 -5.10
C VAL A 179 -12.55 10.00 -5.62
N SER A 180 -11.41 9.63 -5.03
CA SER A 180 -10.68 8.41 -5.41
C SER A 180 -11.52 7.15 -5.21
N ILE A 181 -12.21 7.03 -4.06
CA ILE A 181 -13.11 5.91 -3.76
C ILE A 181 -14.24 5.87 -4.79
N ILE A 182 -14.87 7.01 -5.10
CA ILE A 182 -15.95 7.08 -6.10
C ILE A 182 -15.45 6.62 -7.47
N LEU A 183 -14.28 7.08 -7.92
CA LEU A 183 -13.71 6.70 -9.22
C LEU A 183 -13.38 5.21 -9.31
N VAL A 184 -12.91 4.61 -8.21
CA VAL A 184 -12.65 3.15 -8.14
C VAL A 184 -13.93 2.34 -8.08
N LEU A 185 -14.96 2.80 -7.36
CA LEU A 185 -16.22 2.08 -7.21
C LEU A 185 -17.17 2.23 -8.41
N LEU A 186 -17.02 3.28 -9.20
CA LEU A 186 -17.93 3.58 -10.31
C LEU A 186 -18.09 2.41 -11.30
N PRO A 187 -17.03 1.72 -11.77
CA PRO A 187 -17.16 0.54 -12.63
C PRO A 187 -17.96 -0.59 -11.97
N TYR A 188 -17.79 -0.79 -10.66
CA TYR A 188 -18.54 -1.79 -9.90
C TYR A 188 -20.02 -1.43 -9.76
N ILE A 189 -20.32 -0.17 -9.46
CA ILE A 189 -21.70 0.31 -9.34
C ILE A 189 -22.42 0.16 -10.68
N LEU A 190 -21.78 0.58 -11.78
CA LEU A 190 -22.36 0.46 -13.12
C LEU A 190 -22.53 -1.00 -13.55
N GLY A 191 -21.53 -1.85 -13.30
CA GLY A 191 -21.61 -3.28 -13.60
C GLY A 191 -22.74 -3.98 -12.84
N ASN A 192 -22.84 -3.75 -11.53
CA ASN A 192 -23.92 -4.33 -10.71
C ASN A 192 -25.29 -3.80 -11.12
N THR A 193 -25.40 -2.52 -11.48
CA THR A 193 -26.65 -1.95 -12.00
C THR A 193 -27.06 -2.64 -13.29
N LEU A 194 -26.12 -2.91 -14.21
CA LEU A 194 -26.40 -3.67 -15.44
C LEU A 194 -26.90 -5.08 -15.14
N PHE A 195 -26.27 -5.81 -14.21
CA PHE A 195 -26.72 -7.16 -13.82
C PHE A 195 -28.10 -7.16 -13.15
N PHE A 196 -28.46 -6.09 -12.45
CA PHE A 196 -29.75 -6.02 -11.77
C PHE A 196 -30.91 -5.75 -12.74
N PHE A 197 -30.69 -4.92 -13.77
CA PHE A 197 -31.75 -4.50 -14.68
C PHE A 197 -31.84 -5.31 -15.98
N ILE A 198 -30.77 -6.03 -16.34
CA ILE A 198 -30.68 -6.74 -17.61
C ILE A 198 -30.27 -8.18 -17.34
N ASP A 199 -31.05 -9.13 -17.85
CA ASP A 199 -30.64 -10.54 -17.91
C ASP A 199 -29.54 -10.70 -18.95
N ILE A 200 -28.29 -10.80 -18.48
CA ILE A 200 -27.11 -10.90 -19.33
C ILE A 200 -26.72 -12.37 -19.49
N GLU A 201 -26.60 -12.81 -20.74
CA GLU A 201 -26.06 -14.13 -21.05
C GLU A 201 -24.63 -14.29 -20.50
N MET A 202 -24.31 -15.47 -19.95
CA MET A 202 -23.02 -15.76 -19.30
C MET A 202 -21.78 -15.38 -20.15
N ILE A 203 -21.89 -15.48 -21.48
CA ILE A 203 -20.80 -15.13 -22.42
C ILE A 203 -20.49 -13.62 -22.38
N LYS A 204 -21.51 -12.78 -22.15
CA LYS A 204 -21.38 -11.31 -22.08
C LYS A 204 -21.06 -10.82 -20.66
N THR A 205 -21.31 -11.65 -19.65
CA THR A 205 -20.98 -11.36 -18.24
C THR A 205 -19.47 -11.23 -18.02
N GLY A 206 -18.66 -12.10 -18.63
CA GLY A 206 -17.19 -12.12 -18.44
C GLY A 206 -16.51 -10.77 -18.70
N PRO A 207 -16.69 -10.14 -19.88
CA PRO A 207 -16.11 -8.84 -20.19
C PRO A 207 -16.54 -7.70 -19.25
N ILE A 208 -17.77 -7.74 -18.72
CA ILE A 208 -18.28 -6.74 -17.76
C ILE A 208 -17.54 -6.89 -16.42
N VAL A 209 -17.42 -8.13 -15.93
CA VAL A 209 -16.68 -8.42 -14.69
C VAL A 209 -15.20 -8.10 -14.84
N ALA A 210 -14.61 -8.43 -16.00
CA ALA A 210 -13.24 -8.05 -16.32
C ALA A 210 -13.05 -6.52 -16.30
N PHE A 211 -14.00 -5.75 -16.86
CA PHE A 211 -13.98 -4.29 -16.76
C PHE A 211 -14.02 -3.81 -15.31
N MET A 212 -14.91 -4.35 -14.47
CA MET A 212 -15.03 -4.01 -13.05
C MET A 212 -13.71 -4.25 -12.29
N TRP A 213 -13.09 -5.41 -12.49
CA TRP A 213 -11.91 -5.82 -11.73
C TRP A 213 -10.63 -5.13 -12.23
N LEU A 214 -10.42 -5.10 -13.54
CA LEU A 214 -9.21 -4.52 -14.14
C LEU A 214 -9.16 -3.01 -13.99
N SER A 215 -10.30 -2.31 -14.10
CA SER A 215 -10.34 -0.87 -13.85
C SER A 215 -9.91 -0.52 -12.42
N THR A 216 -10.37 -1.29 -11.43
CA THR A 216 -9.91 -1.16 -10.04
C THR A 216 -8.43 -1.45 -9.90
N LEU A 217 -7.94 -2.55 -10.49
CA LEU A 217 -6.52 -2.91 -10.43
C LEU A 217 -5.62 -1.81 -10.99
N TYR A 218 -5.99 -1.22 -12.14
CA TYR A 218 -5.20 -0.17 -12.77
C TYR A 218 -5.27 1.17 -12.03
N LEU A 219 -6.36 1.44 -11.29
CA LEU A 219 -6.56 2.72 -10.59
C LEU A 219 -6.05 2.72 -9.16
N ILE A 220 -6.17 1.62 -8.42
CA ILE A 220 -5.97 1.62 -6.97
C ILE A 220 -4.54 2.01 -6.58
N ILE A 221 -3.52 1.54 -7.32
CA ILE A 221 -2.12 1.86 -7.09
C ILE A 221 -1.81 3.34 -7.40
N PRO A 222 -2.07 3.87 -8.61
CA PRO A 222 -1.75 5.26 -8.92
C PRO A 222 -2.53 6.26 -8.07
N LEU A 223 -3.80 5.98 -7.75
CA LEU A 223 -4.59 6.82 -6.84
C LEU A 223 -4.08 6.74 -5.40
N GLY A 224 -3.75 5.54 -4.93
CA GLY A 224 -3.12 5.34 -3.62
C GLY A 224 -1.80 6.11 -3.50
N TYR A 225 -0.98 6.09 -4.54
CA TYR A 225 0.26 6.85 -4.61
C TYR A 225 0.04 8.37 -4.55
N GLN A 226 -0.94 8.90 -5.30
CA GLN A 226 -1.31 10.32 -5.23
C GLN A 226 -1.75 10.73 -3.82
N LEU A 227 -2.59 9.92 -3.18
CA LEU A 227 -3.07 10.17 -1.83
C LEU A 227 -1.90 10.14 -0.81
N VAL A 228 -1.00 9.16 -0.90
CA VAL A 228 0.20 9.07 -0.05
C VAL A 228 1.08 10.29 -0.20
N ASN A 229 1.35 10.72 -1.44
CA ASN A 229 2.13 11.92 -1.69
C ASN A 229 1.46 13.15 -1.08
N LYS A 230 0.14 13.28 -1.24
CA LYS A 230 -0.61 14.40 -0.68
C LYS A 230 -0.57 14.47 0.84
N ILE A 231 -0.64 13.31 1.52
CA ILE A 231 -0.50 13.24 2.98
C ILE A 231 0.91 13.69 3.39
N LYS A 232 1.95 13.22 2.70
CA LYS A 232 3.35 13.56 3.01
C LYS A 232 3.69 15.01 2.73
N THR A 233 3.18 15.61 1.66
CA THR A 233 3.42 17.02 1.32
C THR A 233 2.71 17.98 2.27
N ASN A 234 1.61 17.55 2.87
CA ASN A 234 0.93 18.33 3.91
C ASN A 234 1.72 18.33 5.24
N ASP A 235 2.79 17.54 5.32
CA ASP A 235 3.54 17.23 6.52
C ASP A 235 4.98 17.76 6.48
N SER A 236 5.44 18.24 5.33
CA SER A 236 6.84 18.57 5.11
C SER A 236 7.24 19.84 5.88
N CYS A 237 7.63 19.61 7.15
CA CYS A 237 8.54 20.38 7.98
C CYS A 237 8.18 21.88 8.12
N PHE A 238 7.33 22.23 9.08
CA PHE A 238 6.94 23.60 9.46
C PHE A 238 6.19 24.39 8.36
N THR A 239 4.87 24.50 8.50
CA THR A 239 4.32 25.87 8.44
C THR A 239 4.64 26.56 9.76
#